data_AF-A0A1I2DZJ2-F1
#
_entry.id   AF-A0A1I2DZJ2-F1
#
_cell.length_a   1.000
_cell.length_b   1.000
_cell.length_c   1.000
_cell.angle_alpha   90.00
_cell.angle_beta   90.00
_cell.angle_gamma   90.00
#
_symmetry.space_group_name_H-M   'P 1'
#
loop_
_entity.id
_entity.type
_entity.pdbx_description
1 polymer ?
#
loop_
_entity_poly.entity_id
_entity_poly.type
_entity_poly.pdbx_seq_one_letter_code
_entity_poly.pdbx_strand_id
1 'polypeptide(L)'
;MQVDRLVDTKRIMLVGYSVLLVLTARWAFAADERLSLILYCGLLLPFFVLMRWPNAPVLLMASFTATLAGKAIYAATVNPLAGPDEIHYYEQVTTFEKLSQFMPYAIEQIQSGWMNISAYPVFGLMYMPFYKWLELDDPLAIILFNTVLLILIVNSSYRLNDSRFAYALPDPDNSRQPFMIISVIGLMLSPSLMYMSSLFAKDITCVWLGLLGALLLLQKRWLLFLIVILYATGLRDYAVIYTLCFYFLYTQRIRTAVCVMLAAAGLLFMQIGPLGIINAVMLSIFLFISPNPMNFSNWEPELLLRTLEAVFMGIVLMISVYQAIVYKETRKFYLMAALLIFTYACALVLVGYVTITGRELDYGVGTIGDNMVRKKLPVLPLLYTIAAYAMVWCRKIFILKHRKIQSLEAEQSRELKQLVAAPKPSGGATAPAWHERLAGGKGSDGHAGTRTT
;
A
#
# COMPACT_ATOMS: atom_id res chain seq x y z
N MET A 1 -7.54 32.74 19.46
CA MET A 1 -8.82 32.89 18.72
C MET A 1 -8.66 33.25 17.22
N GLN A 2 -7.46 33.18 16.62
CA GLN A 2 -7.22 33.48 15.18
C GLN A 2 -7.00 32.23 14.29
N VAL A 3 -6.99 31.02 14.88
CA VAL A 3 -6.66 29.78 14.14
C VAL A 3 -7.86 29.24 13.34
N ASP A 4 -9.10 29.56 13.74
CA ASP A 4 -10.30 29.01 13.07
C ASP A 4 -10.58 29.65 11.70
N ARG A 5 -10.21 30.91 11.45
CA ARG A 5 -10.45 31.59 10.15
C ARG A 5 -9.56 31.07 9.00
N LEU A 6 -8.36 30.58 9.32
CA LEU A 6 -7.44 30.03 8.31
C LEU A 6 -7.88 28.64 7.81
N VAL A 7 -8.63 27.89 8.63
CA VAL A 7 -9.12 26.56 8.28
C VAL A 7 -10.21 26.63 7.20
N ASP A 8 -11.04 27.68 7.21
CA ASP A 8 -12.07 27.86 6.18
C ASP A 8 -11.49 28.35 4.85
N THR A 9 -10.49 29.22 4.87
CA THR A 9 -9.89 29.75 3.62
C THR A 9 -9.25 28.64 2.78
N LYS A 10 -8.49 27.71 3.41
CA LYS A 10 -7.90 26.57 2.69
C LYS A 10 -8.95 25.61 2.11
N ARG A 11 -10.06 25.40 2.82
CA ARG A 11 -11.16 24.54 2.33
C ARG A 11 -11.87 25.19 1.15
N ILE A 12 -12.15 26.50 1.25
CA ILE A 12 -12.74 27.28 0.16
C ILE A 12 -11.82 27.26 -1.06
N MET A 13 -10.51 27.48 -0.86
CA MET A 13 -9.52 27.39 -1.94
C MET A 13 -9.48 25.99 -2.56
N LEU A 14 -9.52 24.92 -1.76
CA LEU A 14 -9.50 23.56 -2.28
C LEU A 14 -10.77 23.25 -3.08
N VAL A 15 -11.96 23.66 -2.61
CA VAL A 15 -13.21 23.49 -3.35
C VAL A 15 -13.19 24.32 -4.64
N GLY A 16 -12.81 25.59 -4.55
CA GLY A 16 -12.69 26.48 -5.72
C GLY A 16 -11.69 25.96 -6.73
N TYR A 17 -10.55 25.42 -6.29
CA TYR A 17 -9.54 24.84 -7.15
C TYR A 17 -10.00 23.52 -7.77
N SER A 18 -10.73 22.67 -7.04
CA SER A 18 -11.36 21.48 -7.61
C SER A 18 -12.34 21.83 -8.72
N VAL A 19 -13.16 22.87 -8.54
CA VAL A 19 -14.07 23.37 -9.57
C VAL A 19 -13.30 23.89 -10.77
N LEU A 20 -12.26 24.71 -10.54
CA LEU A 20 -11.38 25.21 -11.60
C LEU A 20 -10.78 24.05 -12.40
N LEU A 21 -10.23 23.06 -11.71
CA LEU A 21 -9.56 21.89 -12.30
C LEU A 21 -10.52 21.07 -13.20
N VAL A 22 -11.78 20.94 -12.78
CA VAL A 22 -12.84 20.32 -13.59
C VAL A 22 -13.16 21.15 -14.84
N LEU A 23 -13.33 22.47 -14.69
CA LEU A 23 -13.64 23.37 -15.81
C LEU A 23 -12.49 23.46 -16.82
N THR A 24 -11.25 23.54 -16.35
CA THR A 24 -10.06 23.55 -17.21
C THR A 24 -9.85 22.22 -17.92
N ALA A 25 -10.26 21.09 -17.32
CA ALA A 25 -10.19 19.80 -17.98
C ALA A 25 -11.06 19.80 -19.24
N ARG A 26 -12.32 20.21 -19.14
CA ARG A 26 -13.22 20.31 -20.32
C ARG A 26 -12.60 21.12 -21.46
N TRP A 27 -12.08 22.30 -21.14
CA TRP A 27 -11.48 23.19 -22.14
C TRP A 27 -10.21 22.60 -22.77
N ALA A 28 -9.37 21.95 -21.95
CA ALA A 28 -8.15 21.34 -22.45
C ALA A 28 -8.47 20.19 -23.40
N PHE A 29 -9.35 19.25 -23.00
CA PHE A 29 -9.64 18.05 -23.79
C PHE A 29 -10.31 18.35 -25.11
N ALA A 30 -11.09 19.44 -25.17
CA ALA A 30 -11.65 19.92 -26.43
C ALA A 30 -10.58 20.42 -27.44
N ALA A 31 -9.39 20.78 -26.97
CA ALA A 31 -8.31 21.29 -27.81
C ALA A 31 -7.35 20.19 -28.31
N ASP A 32 -6.80 19.39 -27.40
CA ASP A 32 -5.92 18.26 -27.71
C ASP A 32 -5.78 17.33 -26.47
N GLU A 33 -6.10 16.05 -26.64
CA GLU A 33 -6.15 15.05 -25.56
C GLU A 33 -4.78 14.83 -24.87
N ARG A 34 -3.68 14.83 -25.63
CA ARG A 34 -2.33 14.59 -25.10
C ARG A 34 -1.80 15.82 -24.37
N LEU A 35 -2.04 17.00 -24.94
CA LEU A 35 -1.69 18.27 -24.30
C LEU A 35 -2.51 18.47 -23.02
N SER A 36 -3.74 17.98 -22.99
CA SER A 36 -4.63 18.00 -21.82
C SER A 36 -4.10 17.19 -20.65
N LEU A 37 -3.58 15.99 -20.91
CA LEU A 37 -2.96 15.18 -19.87
C LEU A 37 -1.75 15.90 -19.24
N ILE A 38 -0.92 16.55 -20.06
CA ILE A 38 0.24 17.31 -19.59
C ILE A 38 -0.20 18.54 -18.78
N LEU A 39 -1.14 19.32 -19.31
CA LEU A 39 -1.65 20.54 -18.67
C LEU A 39 -2.35 20.20 -17.35
N TYR A 40 -3.13 19.12 -17.32
CA TYR A 40 -3.80 18.65 -16.11
C TYR A 40 -2.82 18.11 -15.07
N CYS A 41 -1.75 17.41 -15.47
CA CYS A 41 -0.66 17.05 -14.55
C CYS A 41 -0.05 18.30 -13.89
N GLY A 42 0.13 19.39 -14.64
CA GLY A 42 0.54 20.69 -14.10
C GLY A 42 -0.48 21.28 -13.11
N LEU A 43 -1.78 21.19 -13.43
CA LEU A 43 -2.87 21.65 -12.56
C LEU A 43 -3.08 20.76 -11.32
N LEU A 44 -2.59 19.53 -11.29
CA LEU A 44 -2.65 18.73 -10.08
C LEU A 44 -1.64 19.20 -9.01
N LEU A 45 -0.61 19.97 -9.39
CA LEU A 45 0.39 20.49 -8.44
C LEU A 45 -0.22 21.41 -7.38
N PRO A 46 -0.98 22.47 -7.71
CA PRO A 46 -1.61 23.30 -6.68
C PRO A 46 -2.64 22.52 -5.86
N PHE A 47 -3.39 21.61 -6.47
CA PHE A 47 -4.32 20.72 -5.74
C PHE A 47 -3.58 19.89 -4.69
N PHE A 48 -2.44 19.30 -5.06
CA PHE A 48 -1.57 18.57 -4.16
C PHE A 48 -1.06 19.49 -3.04
N VAL A 49 -0.50 20.66 -3.35
CA VAL A 49 0.05 21.59 -2.35
C VAL A 49 -1.01 22.11 -1.36
N LEU A 50 -2.26 22.28 -1.80
CA LEU A 50 -3.36 22.73 -0.94
C LEU A 50 -3.79 21.68 0.10
N MET A 51 -3.46 20.40 -0.11
CA MET A 51 -3.74 19.35 0.85
C MET A 51 -2.79 19.38 2.06
N ARG A 52 -3.22 18.74 3.16
CA ARG A 52 -2.38 18.58 4.35
C ARG A 52 -1.42 17.41 4.16
N TRP A 53 -0.12 17.65 4.37
CA TRP A 53 0.96 16.68 4.19
C TRP A 53 1.95 16.71 5.36
N PRO A 54 2.80 15.68 5.54
CA PRO A 54 3.90 15.76 6.49
C PRO A 54 4.89 16.87 6.10
N ASN A 55 5.62 17.41 7.07
CA ASN A 55 6.62 18.47 6.86
C ASN A 55 7.86 17.94 6.13
N ALA A 56 7.75 17.69 4.82
CA ALA A 56 8.83 17.25 3.94
C ALA A 56 8.56 17.68 2.48
N PRO A 57 8.40 18.99 2.20
CA PRO A 57 7.86 19.47 0.92
C PRO A 57 8.70 19.02 -0.28
N VAL A 58 10.03 19.01 -0.17
CA VAL A 58 10.93 18.59 -1.25
C VAL A 58 10.73 17.11 -1.60
N LEU A 59 10.71 16.23 -0.59
CA LEU A 59 10.53 14.80 -0.81
C LEU A 59 9.14 14.48 -1.36
N LEU A 60 8.11 15.18 -0.87
CA LEU A 60 6.74 15.03 -1.36
C LEU A 60 6.60 15.49 -2.81
N MET A 61 7.23 16.61 -3.16
CA MET A 61 7.22 17.12 -4.53
C MET A 61 7.99 16.19 -5.48
N ALA A 62 9.15 15.68 -5.03
CA ALA A 62 9.91 14.69 -5.79
C ALA A 62 9.12 13.41 -6.01
N SER A 63 8.47 12.87 -4.95
CA SER A 63 7.63 11.68 -5.10
C SER A 63 6.42 11.93 -5.99
N PHE A 64 5.77 13.10 -5.87
CA PHE A 64 4.63 13.46 -6.70
C PHE A 64 5.02 13.60 -8.17
N THR A 65 6.15 14.25 -8.46
CA THR A 65 6.69 14.38 -9.81
C THR A 65 7.04 13.01 -10.40
N ALA A 66 7.66 12.12 -9.62
CA ALA A 66 7.95 10.76 -10.05
C ALA A 66 6.68 9.94 -10.29
N THR A 67 5.64 10.11 -9.47
CA THR A 67 4.31 9.51 -9.72
C THR A 67 3.75 10.02 -11.05
N LEU A 68 3.73 11.33 -11.29
CA LEU A 68 3.24 11.89 -12.55
C LEU A 68 4.04 11.40 -13.76
N ALA A 69 5.37 11.35 -13.66
CA ALA A 69 6.24 10.83 -14.72
C ALA A 69 5.93 9.36 -15.02
N GLY A 70 5.82 8.51 -14.01
CA GLY A 70 5.45 7.11 -14.23
C GLY A 70 4.03 6.94 -14.75
N LYS A 71 3.07 7.79 -14.37
CA LYS A 71 1.73 7.80 -14.97
C LYS A 71 1.75 8.24 -16.43
N ALA A 72 2.59 9.21 -16.80
CA ALA A 72 2.78 9.61 -18.19
C ALA A 72 3.39 8.48 -19.02
N ILE A 73 4.35 7.73 -18.44
CA ILE A 73 4.89 6.52 -19.08
C ILE A 73 3.78 5.49 -19.28
N TYR A 74 3.00 5.17 -18.24
CA TYR A 74 1.89 4.22 -18.37
C TYR A 74 0.81 4.69 -19.35
N ALA A 75 0.48 5.98 -19.39
CA ALA A 75 -0.45 6.53 -20.37
C ALA A 75 0.08 6.41 -21.82
N ALA A 76 1.40 6.44 -22.01
CA ALA A 76 2.03 6.28 -23.31
C ALA A 76 2.22 4.81 -23.73
N THR A 77 2.35 3.89 -22.78
CA THR A 77 2.71 2.49 -23.05
C THR A 77 1.60 1.48 -22.80
N VAL A 78 0.57 1.83 -22.02
CA VAL A 78 -0.52 0.94 -21.62
C VAL A 78 -1.85 1.47 -22.14
N ASN A 79 -2.60 0.61 -22.83
CA ASN A 79 -3.97 0.91 -23.20
C ASN A 79 -4.85 0.92 -21.93
N PRO A 80 -5.58 2.02 -21.63
CA PRO A 80 -6.49 2.07 -20.47
C PRO A 80 -7.60 0.99 -20.52
N LEU A 81 -7.86 0.44 -21.72
CA LEU A 81 -8.82 -0.64 -21.99
C LEU A 81 -8.10 -2.00 -22.19
N ALA A 82 -7.20 -2.34 -21.27
CA ALA A 82 -6.35 -3.53 -21.39
C ALA A 82 -7.09 -4.88 -21.24
N GLY A 83 -8.30 -4.88 -20.69
CA GLY A 83 -9.03 -6.11 -20.37
C GLY A 83 -10.53 -6.00 -20.62
N PRO A 84 -11.26 -7.13 -20.50
CA PRO A 84 -12.69 -7.20 -20.81
C PRO A 84 -13.51 -6.31 -19.86
N ASP A 85 -13.18 -6.27 -18.57
CA ASP A 85 -13.84 -5.41 -17.59
C ASP A 85 -13.71 -3.93 -17.99
N GLU A 86 -12.50 -3.49 -18.32
CA GLU A 86 -12.18 -2.11 -18.70
C GLU A 86 -12.96 -1.68 -19.95
N ILE A 87 -13.03 -2.56 -20.95
CA ILE A 87 -13.82 -2.36 -22.17
C ILE A 87 -15.30 -2.19 -21.82
N HIS A 88 -15.88 -3.09 -21.00
CA HIS A 88 -17.30 -3.03 -20.64
C HIS A 88 -17.66 -1.77 -19.85
N TYR A 89 -16.78 -1.27 -18.98
CA TYR A 89 -17.02 0.01 -18.30
C TYR A 89 -17.02 1.17 -19.30
N TYR A 90 -16.08 1.18 -20.24
CA TYR A 90 -16.01 2.24 -21.25
C TYR A 90 -17.16 2.18 -22.26
N GLU A 91 -17.64 0.98 -22.62
CA GLU A 91 -18.81 0.81 -23.48
C GLU A 91 -20.06 1.50 -22.91
N GLN A 92 -20.19 1.61 -21.58
CA GLN A 92 -21.28 2.38 -20.98
C GLN A 92 -21.14 3.89 -21.28
N VAL A 93 -19.91 4.40 -21.32
CA VAL A 93 -19.66 5.79 -21.74
C VAL A 93 -20.11 5.98 -23.18
N THR A 94 -19.72 5.11 -24.10
CA THR A 94 -20.03 5.29 -25.52
C THR A 94 -21.50 4.98 -25.85
N THR A 95 -22.14 4.07 -25.13
CA THR A 95 -23.54 3.65 -25.39
C THR A 95 -24.54 4.71 -24.95
N PHE A 96 -24.32 5.35 -23.81
CA PHE A 96 -25.24 6.37 -23.30
C PHE A 96 -24.74 7.76 -23.65
N GLU A 97 -25.39 8.45 -24.59
CA GLU A 97 -25.03 9.82 -24.97
C GLU A 97 -25.19 10.79 -23.79
N LYS A 98 -26.28 10.63 -23.00
CA LYS A 98 -26.62 11.54 -21.90
C LYS A 98 -26.73 10.80 -20.57
N LEU A 99 -26.37 11.48 -19.49
CA LEU A 99 -26.52 10.96 -18.12
C LEU A 99 -27.98 10.59 -17.81
N SER A 100 -28.96 11.31 -18.38
CA SER A 100 -30.39 11.02 -18.21
C SER A 100 -30.83 9.68 -18.81
N GLN A 101 -30.09 9.12 -19.77
CA GLN A 101 -30.34 7.80 -20.35
C GLN A 101 -29.70 6.70 -19.50
N PHE A 102 -28.51 6.97 -18.95
CA PHE A 102 -27.79 6.05 -18.08
C PHE A 102 -28.46 5.85 -16.72
N MET A 103 -28.95 6.93 -16.08
CA MET A 103 -29.47 6.85 -14.71
C MET A 103 -30.65 5.87 -14.54
N PRO A 104 -31.68 5.87 -15.42
CA PRO A 104 -32.75 4.86 -15.36
C PRO A 104 -32.22 3.43 -15.50
N TYR A 105 -31.31 3.19 -16.44
CA TYR A 105 -30.68 1.88 -16.63
C TYR A 105 -29.92 1.42 -15.37
N ALA A 106 -29.13 2.33 -14.78
CA ALA A 106 -28.39 2.02 -13.55
C ALA A 106 -29.35 1.69 -12.40
N ILE A 107 -30.44 2.46 -12.24
CA ILE A 107 -31.44 2.22 -11.20
C ILE A 107 -32.15 0.87 -11.41
N GLU A 108 -32.54 0.56 -12.63
CA GLU A 108 -33.20 -0.71 -12.97
C GLU A 108 -32.30 -1.92 -12.68
N GLN A 109 -31.02 -1.85 -13.05
CA GLN A 109 -30.05 -2.91 -12.75
C GLN A 109 -29.83 -3.07 -11.25
N ILE A 110 -29.82 -1.96 -10.50
CA ILE A 110 -29.70 -1.98 -9.05
C ILE A 110 -30.95 -2.60 -8.39
N GLN A 111 -32.14 -2.28 -8.90
CA GLN A 111 -33.42 -2.77 -8.36
C GLN A 111 -33.66 -4.25 -8.69
N SER A 112 -33.38 -4.67 -9.92
CA SER A 112 -33.65 -6.03 -10.40
C SER A 112 -32.62 -7.06 -9.93
N GLY A 113 -31.43 -6.62 -9.53
CA GLY A 113 -30.29 -7.50 -9.31
C GLY A 113 -29.53 -7.32 -8.01
N TRP A 114 -30.07 -6.69 -6.95
CA TRP A 114 -29.29 -6.25 -5.77
C TRP A 114 -28.25 -7.24 -5.21
N MET A 115 -28.54 -8.55 -5.22
CA MET A 115 -27.63 -9.60 -4.72
C MET A 115 -26.63 -10.14 -5.77
N ASN A 116 -26.82 -9.83 -7.05
CA ASN A 116 -25.98 -10.23 -8.20
C ASN A 116 -25.70 -9.04 -9.16
N ILE A 117 -25.68 -7.80 -8.66
CA ILE A 117 -25.47 -6.62 -9.51
C ILE A 117 -24.10 -6.78 -10.16
N SER A 118 -24.06 -6.75 -11.50
CA SER A 118 -22.79 -6.52 -12.17
C SER A 118 -22.24 -5.16 -11.72
N ALA A 119 -20.97 -5.11 -11.32
CA ALA A 119 -20.36 -3.87 -10.83
C ALA A 119 -20.30 -2.74 -11.87
N TYR A 120 -20.66 -3.02 -13.13
CA TYR A 120 -20.65 -2.07 -14.25
C TYR A 120 -21.53 -0.83 -13.96
N PRO A 121 -22.87 -0.92 -13.85
CA PRO A 121 -23.73 0.23 -13.56
C PRO A 121 -23.37 0.94 -12.25
N VAL A 122 -22.94 0.22 -11.20
CA VAL A 122 -22.58 0.83 -9.92
C VAL A 122 -21.32 1.68 -10.06
N PHE A 123 -20.31 1.22 -10.79
CA PHE A 123 -19.12 2.04 -11.06
C PHE A 123 -19.47 3.24 -11.93
N GLY A 124 -20.36 3.06 -12.92
CA GLY A 124 -20.87 4.12 -13.79
C GLY A 124 -21.45 5.31 -13.05
N LEU A 125 -22.13 5.11 -11.91
CA LEU A 125 -22.67 6.21 -11.10
C LEU A 125 -21.62 7.25 -10.68
N MET A 126 -20.34 6.89 -10.62
CA MET A 126 -19.28 7.81 -10.21
C MET A 126 -18.48 8.37 -11.39
N TYR A 127 -18.14 7.57 -12.40
CA TYR A 127 -17.35 8.07 -13.53
C TYR A 127 -18.21 8.69 -14.64
N MET A 128 -19.48 8.28 -14.83
CA MET A 128 -20.32 8.83 -15.90
C MET A 128 -20.58 10.34 -15.78
N PRO A 129 -20.84 10.91 -14.59
CA PRO A 129 -20.95 12.36 -14.45
C PRO A 129 -19.67 13.09 -14.89
N PHE A 130 -18.50 12.51 -14.62
CA PHE A 130 -17.21 13.07 -15.04
C PHE A 130 -17.08 13.09 -16.58
N TYR A 131 -17.41 12.00 -17.26
CA TYR A 131 -17.37 11.95 -18.73
C TYR A 131 -18.44 12.83 -19.39
N LYS A 132 -19.70 12.74 -18.91
CA LYS A 132 -20.84 13.36 -19.59
C LYS A 132 -21.04 14.84 -19.28
N TRP A 133 -20.63 15.34 -18.12
CA TRP A 133 -20.65 16.79 -17.88
C TRP A 133 -19.48 17.52 -18.55
N LEU A 134 -18.39 16.81 -18.80
CA LEU A 134 -17.19 17.38 -19.43
C LEU A 134 -17.13 17.09 -20.93
N GLU A 135 -18.11 16.38 -21.48
CA GLU A 135 -18.18 16.00 -22.90
C GLU A 135 -16.89 15.30 -23.34
N LEU A 136 -16.39 14.39 -22.49
CA LEU A 136 -15.21 13.58 -22.77
C LEU A 136 -15.66 12.28 -23.40
N ASP A 137 -15.01 11.91 -24.49
CA ASP A 137 -15.22 10.62 -25.16
C ASP A 137 -13.98 9.73 -25.07
N ASP A 138 -12.77 10.27 -24.94
CA ASP A 138 -11.53 9.47 -24.88
C ASP A 138 -11.37 8.68 -23.55
N PRO A 139 -11.13 7.35 -23.59
CA PRO A 139 -10.87 6.56 -22.40
C PRO A 139 -9.65 7.02 -21.57
N LEU A 140 -8.70 7.75 -22.15
CA LEU A 140 -7.54 8.30 -21.42
C LEU A 140 -7.96 9.28 -20.31
N ALA A 141 -9.14 9.91 -20.42
CA ALA A 141 -9.66 10.80 -19.40
C ALA A 141 -9.80 10.12 -18.01
N ILE A 142 -9.98 8.79 -17.97
CA ILE A 142 -10.08 8.06 -16.69
C ILE A 142 -8.80 8.14 -15.86
N ILE A 143 -7.64 8.29 -16.53
CA ILE A 143 -6.35 8.40 -15.86
C ILE A 143 -6.34 9.62 -14.95
N LEU A 144 -6.96 10.72 -15.38
CA LEU A 144 -7.06 11.94 -14.60
C LEU A 144 -7.94 11.76 -13.37
N PHE A 145 -9.14 11.24 -13.58
CA PHE A 145 -10.08 10.91 -12.52
C PHE A 145 -9.43 10.01 -11.46
N ASN A 146 -8.78 8.94 -11.90
CA ASN A 146 -8.07 8.01 -11.02
C ASN A 146 -6.82 8.61 -10.37
N THR A 147 -6.19 9.63 -10.97
CA THR A 147 -5.07 10.37 -10.34
C THR A 147 -5.56 11.20 -9.16
N VAL A 148 -6.71 11.88 -9.30
CA VAL A 148 -7.33 12.60 -8.18
C VAL A 148 -7.65 11.62 -7.04
N LEU A 149 -8.25 10.46 -7.36
CA LEU A 149 -8.52 9.42 -6.36
C LEU A 149 -7.24 8.89 -5.71
N LEU A 150 -6.16 8.70 -6.47
CA LEU A 150 -4.85 8.30 -5.93
C LEU A 150 -4.34 9.31 -4.90
N ILE A 151 -4.38 10.62 -5.21
CA ILE A 151 -3.98 11.67 -4.27
C ILE A 151 -4.86 11.60 -3.00
N LEU A 152 -6.18 11.39 -3.17
CA LEU A 152 -7.10 11.26 -2.04
C LEU A 152 -6.83 10.00 -1.19
N ILE A 153 -6.43 8.88 -1.79
CA ILE A 153 -6.02 7.66 -1.09
C ILE A 153 -4.78 7.94 -0.23
N VAL A 154 -3.74 8.52 -0.83
CA VAL A 154 -2.50 8.84 -0.10
C VAL A 154 -2.78 9.83 1.02
N ASN A 155 -3.58 10.88 0.75
CA ASN A 155 -3.94 11.86 1.76
C ASN A 155 -4.79 11.27 2.90
N SER A 156 -5.76 10.41 2.58
CA SER A 156 -6.61 9.75 3.57
C SER A 156 -5.81 8.81 4.46
N SER A 157 -4.88 8.06 3.88
CA SER A 157 -3.94 7.20 4.60
C SER A 157 -3.01 8.02 5.51
N TYR A 158 -2.46 9.13 5.01
CA TYR A 158 -1.69 10.09 5.82
C TYR A 158 -2.49 10.59 7.01
N ARG A 159 -3.73 11.07 6.80
CA ARG A 159 -4.58 11.61 7.88
C ARG A 159 -4.93 10.57 8.93
N LEU A 160 -5.18 9.32 8.53
CA LEU A 160 -5.40 8.22 9.46
C LEU A 160 -4.15 7.92 10.29
N ASN A 161 -3.00 7.83 9.63
CA ASN A 161 -1.72 7.60 10.29
C ASN A 161 -1.37 8.75 11.24
N ASP A 162 -1.57 10.00 10.83
CA ASP A 162 -1.26 11.16 11.65
C ASP A 162 -2.15 11.30 12.88
N SER A 163 -3.47 11.12 12.71
CA SER A 163 -4.42 11.38 13.78
C SER A 163 -4.69 10.18 14.69
N ARG A 164 -4.49 8.93 14.23
CA ARG A 164 -4.96 7.73 14.93
C ARG A 164 -3.92 6.62 15.09
N PHE A 165 -2.73 6.72 14.50
CA PHE A 165 -1.71 5.69 14.70
C PHE A 165 -1.13 5.76 16.11
N ALA A 166 -1.53 4.84 16.97
CA ALA A 166 -1.17 4.81 18.39
C ALA A 166 -0.31 3.60 18.78
N TYR A 167 0.38 2.95 17.82
CA TYR A 167 1.29 1.84 18.11
C TYR A 167 2.66 2.38 18.50
N ALA A 168 3.41 1.58 19.28
CA ALA A 168 4.74 1.98 19.76
C ALA A 168 5.72 2.18 18.61
N LEU A 169 6.40 3.33 18.59
CA LEU A 169 7.49 3.65 17.68
C LEU A 169 8.83 3.59 18.43
N PRO A 170 9.95 3.34 17.74
CA PRO A 170 11.26 3.08 18.37
C PRO A 170 11.81 4.24 19.21
N ASP A 171 11.48 5.47 18.80
CA ASP A 171 11.70 6.76 19.47
C ASP A 171 10.51 7.67 19.07
N PRO A 172 9.51 7.87 19.95
CA PRO A 172 8.24 8.52 19.59
C PRO A 172 8.41 9.92 18.98
N ASP A 173 9.37 10.69 19.47
CA ASP A 173 9.56 12.09 19.07
C ASP A 173 10.24 12.19 17.70
N ASN A 174 11.24 11.32 17.45
CA ASN A 174 12.03 11.37 16.23
C ASN A 174 11.53 10.47 15.10
N SER A 175 10.72 9.45 15.42
CA SER A 175 10.33 8.40 14.47
C SER A 175 8.99 8.64 13.80
N ARG A 176 8.14 9.50 14.38
CA ARG A 176 6.78 9.76 13.89
C ARG A 176 6.76 10.43 12.52
N GLN A 177 7.60 11.45 12.32
CA GLN A 177 7.70 12.13 11.02
C GLN A 177 8.28 11.21 9.92
N PRO A 178 9.39 10.49 10.12
CA PRO A 178 9.87 9.48 9.16
C PRO A 178 8.81 8.43 8.82
N PHE A 179 8.06 7.92 9.80
CA PHE A 179 6.97 6.97 9.57
C PHE A 179 5.92 7.54 8.60
N MET A 180 5.45 8.77 8.82
CA MET A 180 4.48 9.42 7.93
C MET A 180 5.05 9.64 6.52
N ILE A 181 6.29 10.11 6.42
CA ILE A 181 6.95 10.37 5.14
C ILE A 181 7.08 9.08 4.33
N ILE A 182 7.57 8.00 4.96
CA ILE A 182 7.76 6.70 4.29
C ILE A 182 6.40 6.13 3.84
N SER A 183 5.36 6.22 4.67
CA SER A 183 4.00 5.80 4.30
C SER A 183 3.46 6.55 3.08
N VAL A 184 3.63 7.88 3.05
CA VAL A 184 3.16 8.73 1.94
C VAL A 184 3.95 8.46 0.66
N ILE A 185 5.28 8.50 0.73
CA ILE A 185 6.15 8.27 -0.42
C ILE A 185 5.95 6.85 -0.96
N GLY A 186 5.85 5.85 -0.08
CA GLY A 186 5.63 4.47 -0.47
C GLY A 186 4.33 4.32 -1.27
N LEU A 187 3.24 4.93 -0.82
CA LEU A 187 1.96 4.89 -1.55
C LEU A 187 1.98 5.69 -2.86
N MET A 188 2.64 6.84 -2.87
CA MET A 188 2.80 7.66 -4.09
C MET A 188 3.61 6.93 -5.17
N LEU A 189 4.68 6.27 -4.77
CA LEU A 189 5.61 5.57 -5.67
C LEU A 189 5.26 4.10 -5.87
N SER A 190 4.09 3.64 -5.41
CA SER A 190 3.66 2.25 -5.58
C SER A 190 3.38 1.95 -7.05
N PRO A 191 4.14 1.05 -7.70
CA PRO A 191 3.89 0.67 -9.08
C PRO A 191 2.50 0.06 -9.27
N SER A 192 2.00 -0.71 -8.31
CA SER A 192 0.65 -1.27 -8.34
C SER A 192 -0.44 -0.19 -8.38
N LEU A 193 -0.33 0.87 -7.57
CA LEU A 193 -1.29 1.98 -7.60
C LEU A 193 -1.15 2.82 -8.87
N MET A 194 0.08 3.07 -9.31
CA MET A 194 0.32 3.84 -10.53
C MET A 194 -0.25 3.13 -11.77
N TYR A 195 0.00 1.83 -11.90
CA TYR A 195 -0.54 1.01 -12.97
C TYR A 195 -2.07 0.96 -12.92
N MET A 196 -2.66 0.59 -11.78
CA MET A 196 -4.11 0.41 -11.66
C MET A 196 -4.88 1.73 -11.73
N SER A 197 -4.25 2.85 -11.39
CA SER A 197 -4.82 4.19 -11.60
C SER A 197 -4.65 4.72 -13.02
N SER A 198 -4.07 3.93 -13.92
CA SER A 198 -3.97 4.21 -15.35
C SER A 198 -4.93 3.34 -16.18
N LEU A 199 -5.66 2.41 -15.55
CA LEU A 199 -6.65 1.56 -16.20
C LEU A 199 -8.08 2.06 -15.94
N PHE A 200 -8.99 1.75 -16.87
CA PHE A 200 -10.43 2.01 -16.70
C PHE A 200 -11.08 0.96 -15.79
N ALA A 201 -10.68 0.93 -14.51
CA ALA A 201 -11.15 -0.08 -13.58
C ALA A 201 -11.64 0.53 -12.25
N LYS A 202 -12.60 -0.16 -11.63
CA LYS A 202 -13.19 0.22 -10.33
C LYS A 202 -12.24 0.15 -9.12
N ASP A 203 -10.99 -0.29 -9.30
CA ASP A 203 -10.15 -0.73 -8.19
C ASP A 203 -9.65 0.41 -7.30
N ILE A 204 -9.19 1.51 -7.91
CA ILE A 204 -8.73 2.70 -7.19
C ILE A 204 -9.89 3.31 -6.39
N THR A 205 -11.08 3.36 -6.98
CA THR A 205 -12.31 3.75 -6.30
C THR A 205 -12.56 2.91 -5.05
N CYS A 206 -12.45 1.59 -5.15
CA CYS A 206 -12.64 0.69 -4.01
C CYS A 206 -11.64 0.97 -2.88
N VAL A 207 -10.36 1.24 -3.20
CA VAL A 207 -9.35 1.60 -2.19
C VAL A 207 -9.74 2.90 -1.49
N TRP A 208 -10.13 3.93 -2.25
CA TRP A 208 -10.54 5.22 -1.71
C TRP A 208 -11.78 5.10 -0.81
N LEU A 209 -12.82 4.40 -1.27
CA LEU A 209 -14.05 4.18 -0.50
C LEU A 209 -13.79 3.41 0.80
N GLY A 210 -12.88 2.44 0.80
CA GLY A 210 -12.48 1.73 2.02
C GLY A 210 -11.85 2.64 3.07
N LEU A 211 -10.93 3.51 2.65
CA LEU A 211 -10.32 4.50 3.53
C LEU A 211 -11.33 5.55 4.00
N LEU A 212 -12.18 6.03 3.09
CA LEU A 212 -13.23 7.01 3.40
C LEU A 212 -14.25 6.42 4.39
N GLY A 213 -14.70 5.20 4.16
CA GLY A 213 -15.60 4.46 5.05
C GLY A 213 -15.01 4.33 6.45
N ALA A 214 -13.74 3.93 6.55
CA ALA A 214 -13.05 3.84 7.83
C ALA A 214 -12.92 5.21 8.53
N LEU A 215 -12.59 6.27 7.80
CA LEU A 215 -12.53 7.64 8.32
C LEU A 215 -13.88 8.10 8.87
N LEU A 216 -14.97 7.90 8.12
CA LEU A 216 -16.33 8.28 8.53
C LEU A 216 -16.77 7.48 9.76
N LEU A 217 -16.46 6.19 9.80
CA LEU A 217 -16.73 5.31 10.93
C LEU A 217 -16.00 5.78 12.20
N LEU A 218 -14.70 6.09 12.09
CA LEU A 218 -13.89 6.63 13.20
C LEU A 218 -14.37 8.01 13.68
N GLN A 219 -14.99 8.79 12.80
CA GLN A 219 -15.60 10.09 13.11
C GLN A 219 -17.06 9.98 13.58
N LYS A 220 -17.61 8.76 13.70
CA LYS A 220 -19.02 8.51 14.09
C LYS A 220 -20.04 9.16 13.15
N ARG A 221 -19.69 9.36 11.87
CA ARG A 221 -20.59 9.88 10.84
C ARG A 221 -21.38 8.72 10.20
N TRP A 222 -22.24 8.09 11.00
CA TRP A 222 -22.88 6.81 10.68
C TRP A 222 -23.71 6.83 9.38
N LEU A 223 -24.47 7.90 9.13
CA LEU A 223 -25.28 8.02 7.92
C LEU A 223 -24.42 8.05 6.66
N LEU A 224 -23.37 8.89 6.64
CA LEU A 224 -22.45 8.97 5.50
C LEU A 224 -21.65 7.67 5.35
N PHE A 225 -21.26 7.05 6.47
CA PHE A 225 -20.62 5.73 6.44
C PHE A 225 -21.52 4.69 5.79
N LEU A 226 -22.81 4.66 6.12
CA LEU A 226 -23.78 3.71 5.56
C LEU A 226 -23.95 3.91 4.05
N ILE A 227 -24.03 5.16 3.59
CA ILE A 227 -24.08 5.48 2.14
C ILE A 227 -22.81 4.99 1.43
N VAL A 228 -21.63 5.32 1.99
CA VAL A 228 -20.34 4.95 1.40
C VAL A 228 -20.16 3.43 1.37
N ILE A 229 -20.52 2.72 2.45
CA ILE A 229 -20.32 1.27 2.50
C ILE A 229 -21.31 0.53 1.59
N LEU A 230 -22.57 0.98 1.49
CA LEU A 230 -23.53 0.39 0.54
C LEU A 230 -23.05 0.55 -0.91
N TYR A 231 -22.54 1.73 -1.25
CA TYR A 231 -21.94 1.96 -2.57
C TYR A 231 -20.70 1.09 -2.80
N ALA A 232 -19.80 1.01 -1.81
CA ALA A 232 -18.59 0.19 -1.90
C ALA A 232 -18.92 -1.30 -2.03
N THR A 233 -19.95 -1.81 -1.33
CA THR A 233 -20.40 -3.21 -1.46
C THR A 233 -20.98 -3.51 -2.82
N GLY A 234 -21.68 -2.57 -3.45
CA GLY A 234 -22.13 -2.73 -4.84
C GLY A 234 -20.99 -2.78 -5.86
N LEU A 235 -19.81 -2.25 -5.53
CA LEU A 235 -18.60 -2.38 -6.36
C LEU A 235 -17.81 -3.65 -6.08
N ARG A 236 -17.70 -4.03 -4.81
CA ARG A 236 -17.02 -5.25 -4.35
C ARG A 236 -17.72 -5.80 -3.11
N ASP A 237 -18.18 -7.04 -3.17
CA ASP A 237 -18.98 -7.69 -2.13
C ASP A 237 -18.27 -7.76 -0.77
N TYR A 238 -16.94 -7.84 -0.79
CA TYR A 238 -16.09 -7.87 0.41
C TYR A 238 -15.64 -6.48 0.89
N ALA A 239 -16.29 -5.40 0.46
CA ALA A 239 -15.92 -4.03 0.82
C ALA A 239 -15.98 -3.73 2.32
N VAL A 240 -16.95 -4.34 3.00
CA VAL A 240 -17.07 -4.27 4.45
C VAL A 240 -15.79 -4.77 5.13
N ILE A 241 -15.21 -5.86 4.63
CA ILE A 241 -14.06 -6.51 5.26
C ILE A 241 -12.82 -5.62 5.19
N TYR A 242 -12.45 -5.08 4.03
CA TYR A 242 -11.27 -4.20 3.95
C TYR A 242 -11.50 -2.87 4.70
N THR A 243 -12.73 -2.36 4.75
CA THR A 243 -13.06 -1.15 5.53
C THR A 243 -12.90 -1.40 7.03
N LEU A 244 -13.38 -2.55 7.52
CA LEU A 244 -13.19 -2.98 8.90
C LEU A 244 -11.72 -3.24 9.23
N CYS A 245 -10.93 -3.70 8.25
CA CYS A 245 -9.48 -3.86 8.44
C CYS A 245 -8.82 -2.52 8.83
N PHE A 246 -9.11 -1.45 8.09
CA PHE A 246 -8.63 -0.12 8.45
C PHE A 246 -9.17 0.34 9.81
N TYR A 247 -10.48 0.18 10.06
CA TYR A 247 -11.09 0.58 11.33
C TYR A 247 -10.45 -0.11 12.54
N PHE A 248 -10.25 -1.43 12.50
CA PHE A 248 -9.65 -2.16 13.62
C PHE A 248 -8.18 -1.83 13.82
N LEU A 249 -7.41 -1.59 12.75
CA LEU A 249 -6.03 -1.12 12.85
C LEU A 249 -5.94 0.16 13.71
N TYR A 250 -6.76 1.17 13.39
CA TYR A 250 -6.67 2.47 14.06
C TYR A 250 -7.41 2.55 15.39
N THR A 251 -8.37 1.65 15.67
CA THR A 251 -9.02 1.57 17.00
C THR A 251 -8.31 0.64 17.98
N GLN A 252 -7.36 -0.18 17.51
CA GLN A 252 -6.60 -1.15 18.30
C GLN A 252 -7.45 -2.16 19.10
N ARG A 253 -8.68 -2.44 18.64
CA ARG A 253 -9.61 -3.38 19.31
C ARG A 253 -9.30 -4.83 18.97
N ILE A 254 -8.18 -5.35 19.49
CA ILE A 254 -7.69 -6.70 19.17
C ILE A 254 -8.73 -7.79 19.45
N ARG A 255 -9.43 -7.73 20.60
CA ARG A 255 -10.44 -8.74 20.94
C ARG A 255 -11.54 -8.83 19.89
N THR A 256 -12.07 -7.68 19.45
CA THR A 256 -13.08 -7.63 18.39
C THR A 256 -12.53 -8.11 17.05
N ALA A 257 -11.30 -7.73 16.71
CA ALA A 257 -10.63 -8.20 15.49
C ALA A 257 -10.45 -9.73 15.49
N VAL A 258 -10.08 -10.33 16.63
CA VAL A 258 -10.00 -11.79 16.80
C VAL A 258 -11.36 -12.44 16.64
N CYS A 259 -12.43 -11.90 17.24
CA CYS A 259 -13.78 -12.43 17.06
C CYS A 259 -14.21 -12.42 15.59
N VAL A 260 -13.97 -11.31 14.87
CA VAL A 260 -14.29 -11.20 13.44
C VAL A 260 -13.44 -12.18 12.62
N MET A 261 -12.16 -12.32 12.92
CA MET A 261 -11.27 -13.27 12.26
C MET A 261 -11.73 -14.72 12.48
N LEU A 262 -12.10 -15.09 13.71
CA LEU A 262 -12.61 -16.42 14.03
C LEU A 262 -13.94 -16.69 13.34
N ALA A 263 -14.83 -15.69 13.28
CA ALA A 263 -16.09 -15.82 12.54
C ALA A 263 -15.84 -16.01 11.04
N ALA A 264 -14.94 -15.23 10.43
CA ALA A 264 -14.58 -15.37 9.02
C ALA A 264 -13.93 -16.73 8.71
N ALA A 265 -13.03 -17.19 9.57
CA ALA A 265 -12.41 -18.51 9.46
C ALA A 265 -13.44 -19.64 9.65
N GLY A 266 -14.33 -19.51 10.64
CA GLY A 266 -15.40 -20.47 10.90
C GLY A 266 -16.35 -20.60 9.71
N LEU A 267 -16.79 -19.48 9.12
CA LEU A 267 -17.60 -19.47 7.90
C LEU A 267 -16.86 -20.13 6.72
N LEU A 268 -15.57 -19.81 6.56
CA LEU A 268 -14.75 -20.41 5.51
C LEU A 268 -14.62 -21.93 5.68
N PHE A 269 -14.41 -22.39 6.92
CA PHE A 269 -14.34 -23.80 7.26
C PHE A 269 -15.69 -24.51 7.04
N MET A 270 -16.81 -23.87 7.37
CA MET A 270 -18.14 -24.46 7.12
C MET A 270 -18.44 -24.61 5.63
N GLN A 271 -18.00 -23.67 4.80
CA GLN A 271 -18.30 -23.66 3.35
C GLN A 271 -17.35 -24.53 2.53
N ILE A 272 -16.05 -24.53 2.86
CA ILE A 272 -15.00 -25.15 2.04
C ILE A 272 -14.27 -26.28 2.80
N GLY A 273 -14.35 -26.30 4.12
CA GLY A 273 -13.59 -27.21 4.97
C GLY A 273 -12.16 -26.73 5.26
N PRO A 274 -11.28 -27.63 5.73
CA PRO A 274 -9.91 -27.31 6.11
C PRO A 274 -9.08 -26.67 4.98
N LEU A 275 -9.36 -27.06 3.74
CA LEU A 275 -8.64 -26.58 2.56
C LEU A 275 -8.83 -25.06 2.36
N GLY A 276 -10.01 -24.52 2.70
CA GLY A 276 -10.26 -23.08 2.70
C GLY A 276 -9.32 -22.32 3.65
N ILE A 277 -9.09 -22.86 4.85
CA ILE A 277 -8.17 -22.27 5.83
C ILE A 277 -6.74 -22.28 5.32
N ILE A 278 -6.28 -23.40 4.74
CA ILE A 278 -4.93 -23.52 4.16
C ILE A 278 -4.73 -22.47 3.07
N ASN A 279 -5.70 -22.35 2.14
CA ASN A 279 -5.64 -21.35 1.08
C ASN A 279 -5.68 -19.91 1.64
N ALA A 280 -6.40 -19.65 2.74
CA ALA A 280 -6.40 -18.33 3.38
C ALA A 280 -5.06 -17.99 4.04
N VAL A 281 -4.38 -18.96 4.66
CA VAL A 281 -3.01 -18.78 5.18
C VAL A 281 -2.04 -18.48 4.04
N MET A 282 -2.06 -19.28 2.97
CA MET A 282 -1.22 -19.05 1.80
C MET A 282 -1.50 -17.68 1.16
N LEU A 283 -2.77 -17.31 1.02
CA LEU A 283 -3.18 -16.03 0.46
C LEU A 283 -2.71 -14.86 1.32
N SER A 284 -2.72 -14.99 2.64
CA SER A 284 -2.21 -13.96 3.56
C SER A 284 -0.75 -13.61 3.27
N ILE A 285 0.07 -14.60 2.90
CA ILE A 285 1.46 -14.41 2.48
C ILE A 285 1.50 -13.86 1.05
N PHE A 286 0.72 -14.44 0.13
CA PHE A 286 0.68 -14.02 -1.27
C PHE A 286 0.27 -12.55 -1.46
N LEU A 287 -0.54 -11.98 -0.56
CA LEU A 287 -0.88 -10.55 -0.60
C LEU A 287 0.36 -9.63 -0.51
N PHE A 288 1.44 -10.06 0.15
CA PHE A 288 2.71 -9.33 0.16
C PHE A 288 3.49 -9.55 -1.13
N ILE A 289 3.62 -10.82 -1.56
CA ILE A 289 4.46 -11.24 -2.69
C ILE A 289 3.68 -11.38 -4.01
N SER A 290 2.64 -10.58 -4.23
CA SER A 290 1.89 -10.55 -5.50
C SER A 290 2.25 -9.30 -6.32
N PRO A 291 2.58 -9.43 -7.62
CA PRO A 291 2.70 -10.67 -8.41
C PRO A 291 3.84 -11.60 -7.94
N ASN A 292 3.70 -12.92 -8.14
CA ASN A 292 4.65 -13.91 -7.61
C ASN A 292 6.05 -13.73 -8.24
N PRO A 293 7.08 -13.33 -7.47
CA PRO A 293 8.41 -13.11 -8.01
C PRO A 293 9.11 -14.40 -8.45
N MET A 294 8.60 -15.58 -8.04
CA MET A 294 9.16 -16.86 -8.49
C MET A 294 8.71 -17.26 -9.89
N ASN A 295 7.68 -16.61 -10.44
CA ASN A 295 7.29 -16.84 -11.83
C ASN A 295 8.08 -15.90 -12.74
N PHE A 296 8.91 -16.48 -13.61
CA PHE A 296 9.78 -15.73 -14.52
C PHE A 296 9.03 -14.82 -15.49
N SER A 297 7.79 -15.15 -15.88
CA SER A 297 6.99 -14.28 -16.76
C SER A 297 6.63 -12.94 -16.09
N ASN A 298 6.61 -12.88 -14.75
CA ASN A 298 6.35 -11.63 -14.04
C ASN A 298 7.53 -10.65 -14.09
N TRP A 299 8.70 -11.06 -14.58
CA TRP A 299 9.88 -10.20 -14.75
C TRP A 299 9.96 -9.54 -16.12
N GLU A 300 8.98 -9.77 -16.98
CA GLU A 300 8.84 -9.05 -18.25
C GLU A 300 8.66 -7.54 -18.01
N PRO A 301 9.10 -6.67 -18.94
CA PRO A 301 9.13 -5.21 -18.74
C PRO A 301 7.80 -4.60 -18.29
N GLU A 302 6.67 -5.17 -18.73
CA GLU A 302 5.33 -4.73 -18.39
C GLU A 302 4.98 -4.94 -16.91
N LEU A 303 5.47 -6.03 -16.30
CA LEU A 303 5.18 -6.42 -14.92
C LEU A 303 6.36 -6.17 -13.97
N LEU A 304 7.54 -5.87 -14.50
CA LEU A 304 8.80 -5.73 -13.77
C LEU A 304 8.68 -4.85 -12.51
N LEU A 305 8.14 -3.63 -12.64
CA LEU A 305 8.04 -2.70 -11.51
C LEU A 305 7.11 -3.23 -10.41
N ARG A 306 6.02 -3.90 -10.79
CA ARG A 306 5.09 -4.53 -9.84
C ARG A 306 5.74 -5.74 -9.16
N THR A 307 6.56 -6.50 -9.88
CA THR A 307 7.33 -7.62 -9.32
C THR A 307 8.41 -7.15 -8.36
N LEU A 308 9.09 -6.04 -8.65
CA LEU A 308 10.01 -5.39 -7.71
C LEU A 308 9.29 -4.90 -6.45
N GLU A 309 8.08 -4.35 -6.57
CA GLU A 309 7.25 -4.00 -5.40
C GLU A 309 6.90 -5.25 -4.57
N ALA A 310 6.58 -6.37 -5.21
CA ALA A 310 6.31 -7.64 -4.53
C ALA A 310 7.55 -8.19 -3.80
N VAL A 311 8.73 -8.11 -4.41
CA VAL A 311 10.01 -8.46 -3.76
C VAL A 311 10.27 -7.57 -2.55
N PHE A 312 10.09 -6.25 -2.70
CA PHE A 312 10.23 -5.30 -1.59
C PHE A 312 9.26 -5.63 -0.45
N MET A 313 7.99 -5.89 -0.75
CA MET A 313 6.98 -6.26 0.25
C MET A 313 7.28 -7.62 0.91
N GLY A 314 7.87 -8.57 0.17
CA GLY A 314 8.37 -9.83 0.71
C GLY A 314 9.52 -9.63 1.70
N ILE A 315 10.48 -8.76 1.38
CA ILE A 315 11.57 -8.38 2.30
C ILE A 315 11.00 -7.70 3.55
N VAL A 316 10.05 -6.78 3.38
CA VAL A 316 9.34 -6.13 4.49
C VAL A 316 8.63 -7.14 5.38
N LEU A 317 8.00 -8.16 4.81
CA LEU A 317 7.34 -9.23 5.59
C LEU A 317 8.36 -9.98 6.45
N MET A 318 9.50 -10.37 5.88
CA MET A 318 10.58 -11.03 6.62
C MET A 318 11.13 -10.16 7.76
N ILE A 319 11.36 -8.88 7.47
CA ILE A 319 11.77 -7.89 8.48
C ILE A 319 10.72 -7.76 9.58
N SER A 320 9.43 -7.74 9.22
CA SER A 320 8.32 -7.61 10.17
C SER A 320 8.27 -8.80 11.14
N VAL A 321 8.45 -10.03 10.62
CA VAL A 321 8.54 -11.24 11.44
C VAL A 321 9.74 -11.18 12.39
N TYR A 322 10.92 -10.81 11.88
CA TYR A 322 12.11 -10.64 12.71
C TYR A 322 11.87 -9.63 13.85
N GLN A 323 11.29 -8.48 13.54
CA GLN A 323 11.01 -7.44 14.53
C GLN A 323 9.96 -7.89 15.56
N ALA A 324 8.93 -8.63 15.15
CA ALA A 324 7.93 -9.18 16.08
C ALA A 324 8.56 -10.16 17.11
N ILE A 325 9.55 -10.94 16.67
CA ILE A 325 10.29 -11.87 17.54
C ILE A 325 11.16 -11.08 18.52
N VAL A 326 11.98 -10.15 18.01
CA VAL A 326 13.01 -9.44 18.77
C VAL A 326 12.45 -8.33 19.68
N TYR A 327 11.50 -7.53 19.20
CA TYR A 327 10.97 -6.35 19.90
C TYR A 327 9.56 -6.59 20.39
N LYS A 328 9.39 -6.69 21.72
CA LYS A 328 8.09 -6.95 22.36
C LYS A 328 7.06 -5.85 22.06
N GLU A 329 7.51 -4.62 21.90
CA GLU A 329 6.70 -3.43 21.63
C GLU A 329 5.99 -3.51 20.27
N THR A 330 6.59 -4.18 19.30
CA THR A 330 6.08 -4.29 17.93
C THR A 330 5.01 -5.38 17.80
N ARG A 331 4.96 -6.34 18.72
CA ARG A 331 4.08 -7.51 18.67
C ARG A 331 2.62 -7.14 18.55
N LYS A 332 2.17 -6.10 19.26
CA LYS A 332 0.77 -5.64 19.21
C LYS A 332 0.36 -5.18 17.80
N PHE A 333 1.25 -4.46 17.11
CA PHE A 333 1.01 -3.99 15.76
C PHE A 333 1.01 -5.16 14.77
N TYR A 334 2.05 -5.99 14.79
CA TYR A 334 2.17 -7.12 13.85
C TYR A 334 1.10 -8.19 14.07
N LEU A 335 0.69 -8.44 15.31
CA LEU A 335 -0.45 -9.31 15.60
C LEU A 335 -1.74 -8.74 14.99
N MET A 336 -2.02 -7.44 15.18
CA MET A 336 -3.18 -6.81 14.56
C MET A 336 -3.10 -6.92 13.04
N ALA A 337 -1.97 -6.56 12.44
CA ALA A 337 -1.77 -6.64 11.00
C ALA A 337 -2.01 -8.05 10.45
N ALA A 338 -1.46 -9.09 11.11
CA ALA A 338 -1.67 -10.48 10.74
C ALA A 338 -3.15 -10.89 10.81
N LEU A 339 -3.85 -10.53 11.89
CA LEU A 339 -5.29 -10.81 12.04
C LEU A 339 -6.11 -10.17 10.91
N LEU A 340 -5.81 -8.91 10.56
CA LEU A 340 -6.55 -8.18 9.54
C LEU A 340 -6.27 -8.72 8.12
N ILE A 341 -5.01 -8.97 7.79
CA ILE A 341 -4.63 -9.58 6.51
C ILE A 341 -5.26 -10.97 6.36
N PHE A 342 -5.24 -11.78 7.43
CA PHE A 342 -5.87 -13.10 7.41
C PHE A 342 -7.39 -13.04 7.26
N THR A 343 -8.05 -12.13 7.99
CA THR A 343 -9.50 -11.89 7.84
C THR A 343 -9.86 -11.50 6.41
N TYR A 344 -9.07 -10.62 5.80
CA TYR A 344 -9.24 -10.23 4.40
C TYR A 344 -9.00 -11.41 3.44
N ALA A 345 -7.96 -12.23 3.70
CA ALA A 345 -7.69 -13.42 2.93
C ALA A 345 -8.85 -14.43 3.00
N CYS A 346 -9.46 -14.66 4.17
CA CYS A 346 -10.64 -15.50 4.29
C CYS A 346 -11.79 -15.03 3.38
N ALA A 347 -12.06 -13.73 3.34
CA ALA A 347 -13.09 -13.16 2.47
C ALA A 347 -12.77 -13.36 0.99
N LEU A 348 -11.51 -13.16 0.59
CA LEU A 348 -11.08 -13.37 -0.79
C LEU A 348 -11.14 -14.84 -1.22
N VAL A 349 -10.80 -15.78 -0.32
CA VAL A 349 -10.91 -17.22 -0.60
C VAL A 349 -12.37 -17.61 -0.78
N LEU A 350 -13.29 -17.10 0.05
CA LEU A 350 -14.71 -17.37 -0.09
C LEU A 350 -15.27 -16.90 -1.45
N VAL A 351 -14.92 -15.68 -1.87
CA VAL A 351 -15.32 -15.14 -3.18
C VAL A 351 -14.66 -15.91 -4.33
N GLY A 352 -13.39 -16.28 -4.18
CA GLY A 352 -12.67 -17.10 -5.15
C GLY A 352 -13.28 -18.48 -5.32
N TYR A 353 -13.71 -19.10 -4.23
CA TYR A 353 -14.39 -20.41 -4.24
C TYR A 353 -15.69 -20.36 -5.03
N VAL A 354 -16.56 -19.40 -4.76
CA VAL A 354 -17.83 -19.21 -5.51
C VAL A 354 -17.56 -19.03 -7.02
N THR A 355 -16.48 -18.34 -7.38
CA THR A 355 -16.10 -18.13 -8.79
C THR A 355 -15.62 -19.41 -9.46
N ILE A 356 -14.83 -20.23 -8.75
CA ILE A 356 -14.25 -21.48 -9.27
C ILE A 356 -15.34 -22.54 -9.42
N THR A 357 -16.18 -22.72 -8.40
CA THR A 357 -17.28 -23.69 -8.44
C THR A 357 -18.35 -23.29 -9.46
N GLY A 358 -18.62 -21.99 -9.61
CA GLY A 358 -19.50 -21.48 -10.66
C GLY A 358 -18.98 -21.68 -12.09
N ARG A 359 -17.68 -21.97 -12.26
CA ARG A 359 -17.06 -22.33 -13.54
C ARG A 359 -16.84 -23.84 -13.70
N GLU A 360 -17.38 -24.65 -12.78
CA GLU A 360 -17.21 -26.11 -12.76
C GLU A 360 -15.73 -26.56 -12.73
N LEU A 361 -14.85 -25.74 -12.14
CA LEU A 361 -13.43 -26.06 -11.99
C LEU A 361 -13.15 -26.71 -10.62
N ASP A 362 -12.19 -27.64 -10.60
CA ASP A 362 -11.77 -28.29 -9.35
C ASP A 362 -11.07 -27.29 -8.41
N TYR A 363 -11.58 -27.20 -7.18
CA TYR A 363 -11.00 -26.35 -6.14
C TYR A 363 -9.94 -27.12 -5.34
N GLY A 364 -8.68 -26.69 -5.46
CA GLY A 364 -7.50 -27.33 -4.89
C GLY A 364 -6.64 -26.41 -4.02
N VAL A 365 -5.54 -26.95 -3.50
CA VAL A 365 -4.56 -26.15 -2.74
C VAL A 365 -3.90 -25.16 -3.70
N GLY A 366 -3.91 -23.88 -3.34
CA GLY A 366 -3.36 -22.81 -4.17
C GLY A 366 -4.24 -22.36 -5.33
N THR A 367 -5.44 -22.95 -5.53
CA THR A 367 -6.42 -22.43 -6.51
C THR A 367 -7.11 -21.20 -5.94
N ILE A 368 -6.39 -20.09 -5.95
CA ILE A 368 -6.89 -18.79 -5.50
C ILE A 368 -7.22 -18.02 -6.77
N GLY A 369 -8.51 -18.02 -7.16
CA GLY A 369 -8.97 -17.63 -8.50
C GLY A 369 -8.46 -16.29 -9.02
N ASP A 370 -8.54 -16.09 -10.34
CA ASP A 370 -7.81 -15.09 -11.14
C ASP A 370 -7.51 -13.71 -10.52
N ASN A 371 -6.34 -13.18 -10.91
CA ASN A 371 -5.88 -11.80 -10.74
C ASN A 371 -5.70 -11.33 -9.29
N MET A 372 -4.81 -12.00 -8.55
CA MET A 372 -4.44 -11.62 -7.16
C MET A 372 -3.90 -10.19 -7.02
N VAL A 373 -3.24 -9.67 -8.05
CA VAL A 373 -2.68 -8.31 -8.03
C VAL A 373 -3.80 -7.29 -7.83
N ARG A 374 -4.91 -7.44 -8.56
CA ARG A 374 -6.09 -6.57 -8.43
C ARG A 374 -6.77 -6.71 -7.08
N LYS A 375 -6.77 -7.91 -6.50
CA LYS A 375 -7.35 -8.19 -5.18
C LYS A 375 -6.46 -7.70 -4.02
N LYS A 376 -5.16 -7.44 -4.23
CA LYS A 376 -4.26 -6.82 -3.25
C LYS A 376 -4.54 -5.32 -3.02
N LEU A 377 -5.04 -4.60 -4.03
CA LEU A 377 -5.15 -3.13 -4.01
C LEU A 377 -5.90 -2.54 -2.82
N PRO A 378 -7.08 -3.06 -2.39
CA PRO A 378 -7.83 -2.45 -1.28
C PRO A 378 -7.07 -2.45 0.05
N VAL A 379 -6.14 -3.39 0.25
CA VAL A 379 -5.32 -3.47 1.48
C VAL A 379 -3.92 -2.91 1.29
N LEU A 380 -3.58 -2.38 0.11
CA LEU A 380 -2.26 -1.82 -0.15
C LEU A 380 -1.89 -0.65 0.80
N PRO A 381 -2.80 0.26 1.19
CA PRO A 381 -2.52 1.26 2.24
C PRO A 381 -2.11 0.64 3.58
N LEU A 382 -2.69 -0.51 3.94
CA LEU A 382 -2.30 -1.26 5.14
C LEU A 382 -0.90 -1.86 4.96
N LEU A 383 -0.60 -2.47 3.81
CA LEU A 383 0.72 -3.03 3.51
C LEU A 383 1.83 -1.98 3.57
N TYR A 384 1.62 -0.79 3.00
CA TYR A 384 2.60 0.31 3.11
C TYR A 384 2.71 0.88 4.52
N THR A 385 1.66 0.82 5.33
CA THR A 385 1.73 1.18 6.75
C THR A 385 2.62 0.18 7.52
N ILE A 386 2.49 -1.12 7.21
CA ILE A 386 3.39 -2.17 7.73
C ILE A 386 4.83 -1.93 7.27
N ALA A 387 5.04 -1.62 5.98
CA ALA A 387 6.36 -1.31 5.44
C ALA A 387 7.00 -0.10 6.11
N ALA A 388 6.27 0.99 6.27
CA ALA A 388 6.77 2.19 6.94
C ALA A 388 7.13 1.90 8.40
N TYR A 389 6.30 1.14 9.12
CA TYR A 389 6.57 0.73 10.49
C TYR A 389 7.85 -0.11 10.58
N ALA A 390 7.97 -1.12 9.72
CA ALA A 390 9.15 -1.98 9.65
C ALA A 390 10.43 -1.19 9.34
N MET A 391 10.38 -0.26 8.37
CA MET A 391 11.54 0.54 7.96
C MET A 391 12.03 1.47 9.08
N VAL A 392 11.12 2.07 9.84
CA VAL A 392 11.47 2.94 10.96
C VAL A 392 12.12 2.17 12.10
N TRP A 393 11.64 0.95 12.39
CA TRP A 393 12.29 0.06 13.36
C TRP A 393 13.64 -0.48 12.88
N CYS A 394 13.80 -0.75 11.58
CA CYS A 394 15.10 -1.10 11.00
C CYS A 394 16.12 0.02 11.18
N ARG A 395 15.72 1.28 10.98
CA ARG A 395 16.60 2.43 11.21
C ARG A 395 17.19 2.45 12.63
N LYS A 396 16.40 2.09 13.66
CA LYS A 396 16.90 1.94 15.04
C LYS A 396 18.00 0.89 15.15
N ILE A 397 17.86 -0.25 14.49
CA ILE A 397 18.89 -1.32 14.48
C ILE A 397 20.20 -0.78 13.91
N PHE A 398 20.14 -0.09 12.76
CA PHE A 398 21.34 0.47 12.13
C PHE A 398 22.00 1.55 12.99
N ILE A 399 21.22 2.45 13.61
CA ILE A 399 21.74 3.48 14.50
C ILE A 399 22.41 2.86 15.73
N LEU A 400 21.78 1.88 16.36
CA LEU A 400 22.35 1.20 17.54
C LEU A 400 23.62 0.43 17.19
N LYS A 401 23.64 -0.25 16.04
CA LYS A 401 24.84 -0.95 15.54
C LYS A 401 25.97 0.03 15.27
N HIS A 402 25.69 1.16 14.63
CA HIS A 402 26.70 2.18 14.34
C HIS A 402 27.27 2.82 15.62
N ARG A 403 26.41 3.15 16.59
CA ARG A 403 26.85 3.66 17.90
C ARG A 403 27.72 2.65 18.65
N LYS A 404 27.38 1.36 18.60
CA LYS A 404 28.17 0.30 19.23
C LYS A 404 29.55 0.14 18.56
N ILE A 405 29.62 0.26 17.24
CA ILE A 405 30.90 0.23 16.51
C ILE A 405 31.76 1.43 16.91
N GLN A 406 31.18 2.64 16.94
CA GLN A 406 31.90 3.86 17.37
C GLN A 406 32.40 3.78 18.81
N SER A 407 31.62 3.19 19.74
CA SER A 407 32.07 3.02 21.13
C SER A 407 33.23 2.04 21.25
N LEU A 408 33.18 0.93 20.49
CA LEU A 408 34.28 -0.05 20.45
C LEU A 408 35.56 0.53 19.84
N GLU A 409 35.44 1.31 18.75
CA GLU A 409 36.57 2.02 18.14
C GLU A 409 37.19 3.06 19.10
N ALA A 410 36.35 3.76 19.87
CA ALA A 410 36.79 4.72 20.87
C ALA A 410 37.49 4.05 22.07
N GLU A 411 37.01 2.88 22.52
CA GLU A 411 37.66 2.07 23.55
C GLU A 411 39.02 1.56 23.08
N GLN A 412 39.10 0.95 21.89
CA GLN A 412 40.36 0.50 21.30
C GLN A 412 41.37 1.64 21.13
N SER A 413 40.91 2.82 20.71
CA SER A 413 41.76 4.01 20.58
C SER A 413 42.28 4.52 21.93
N ARG A 414 41.50 4.37 23.02
CA ARG A 414 41.94 4.72 24.38
C ARG A 414 42.96 3.72 24.90
N GLU A 415 42.73 2.43 24.72
CA GLU A 415 43.67 1.37 25.10
C GLU A 415 45.01 1.53 24.37
N LEU A 416 44.98 1.79 23.06
CA LEU A 416 46.20 2.03 22.27
C LEU A 416 46.97 3.25 22.79
N LYS A 417 46.28 4.36 23.12
CA LYS A 417 46.92 5.54 23.70
C LYS A 417 47.52 5.28 25.08
N GLN A 418 46.86 4.47 25.91
CA GLN A 418 47.40 4.06 27.22
C GLN A 418 48.64 3.18 27.08
N LEU A 419 48.66 2.27 26.11
CA LEU A 419 49.82 1.42 25.81
C LEU A 419 51.02 2.24 25.28
N VAL A 420 50.77 3.27 24.48
CA VAL A 420 51.82 4.16 23.96
C VAL A 420 52.32 5.14 25.06
N ALA A 421 51.45 5.57 25.97
CA ALA A 421 51.81 6.45 27.07
C ALA A 421 52.42 5.71 28.28
N ALA A 422 52.37 4.38 28.31
CA ALA A 422 53.03 3.59 29.33
C ALA A 422 54.55 3.83 29.24
N PRO A 423 55.20 4.30 30.32
CA PRO A 423 56.64 4.54 30.29
C PRO A 423 57.35 3.23 29.97
N LYS A 424 58.25 3.25 28.98
CA LYS A 424 59.16 2.13 28.73
C LYS A 424 59.85 1.79 30.04
N PRO A 425 59.81 0.52 30.51
CA PRO A 425 60.43 0.15 31.76
C PRO A 425 61.91 0.53 31.70
N SER A 426 62.31 1.47 32.54
CA SER A 426 63.69 1.88 32.74
C SER A 426 64.39 0.80 33.57
N GLY A 427 64.72 -0.30 32.91
CA GLY A 427 65.39 -1.44 33.51
C GLY A 427 65.35 -2.62 32.55
N GLY A 428 66.51 -3.02 32.05
CA GLY A 428 66.67 -4.16 31.14
C GLY A 428 66.30 -5.49 31.81
N ALA A 429 65.00 -5.75 31.93
CA ALA A 429 64.45 -7.06 32.19
C ALA A 429 63.81 -7.58 30.90
N THR A 430 64.29 -8.75 30.48
CA THR A 430 63.83 -9.54 29.33
C THR A 430 62.31 -9.53 29.19
N ALA A 431 61.85 -9.27 27.96
CA ALA A 431 60.45 -9.20 27.58
C ALA A 431 59.65 -10.42 28.08
N PRO A 432 58.42 -10.25 28.58
CA PRO A 432 57.58 -11.36 28.94
C PRO A 432 57.11 -12.14 27.68
N ALA A 433 57.13 -13.47 27.78
CA ALA A 433 56.97 -14.46 26.70
C ALA A 433 55.65 -14.45 25.90
N TRP A 434 54.78 -13.45 26.07
CA TRP A 434 53.52 -13.34 25.31
C TRP A 434 53.67 -12.52 24.01
N HIS A 435 54.78 -11.80 23.82
CA HIS A 435 55.03 -11.04 22.58
C HIS A 435 55.45 -11.90 21.39
N GLU A 436 55.93 -13.13 21.58
CA GLU A 436 56.30 -14.03 20.47
C GLU A 436 55.10 -14.69 19.77
N ARG A 437 53.90 -14.72 20.39
CA ARG A 437 52.72 -15.34 19.76
C ARG A 437 52.02 -14.46 18.72
N LEU A 438 52.31 -13.16 18.66
CA LEU A 438 51.69 -12.24 17.70
C LEU A 438 52.61 -11.90 16.50
N ALA A 439 53.85 -12.41 16.50
CA ALA A 439 54.86 -12.07 15.51
C ALA A 439 55.58 -13.33 14.98
N GLY A 440 54.85 -14.29 14.42
CA GLY A 440 55.48 -15.40 13.70
C GLY A 440 54.57 -16.61 13.50
N GLY A 441 54.04 -16.79 12.28
CA GLY A 441 53.23 -17.97 11.95
C GLY A 441 52.66 -18.00 10.54
N LYS A 442 53.42 -17.53 9.54
CA LYS A 442 53.24 -17.98 8.14
C LYS A 442 54.24 -19.11 7.91
N GLY A 443 53.71 -20.34 7.80
CA GLY A 443 54.36 -21.54 7.26
C GLY A 443 53.25 -22.57 7.13
N SER A 444 52.70 -22.83 5.94
CA SER A 444 53.23 -23.75 4.92
C SER A 444 53.69 -25.08 5.53
N ASP A 445 52.85 -26.10 5.36
CA ASP A 445 53.12 -27.54 5.17
C ASP A 445 51.78 -28.26 5.45
N GLY A 446 51.18 -29.09 4.59
CA GLY A 446 51.77 -30.03 3.64
C GLY A 446 51.60 -31.45 4.21
N HIS A 447 50.88 -32.31 3.49
CA HIS A 447 50.62 -33.76 3.72
C HIS A 447 49.53 -34.15 4.75
N ALA A 448 48.44 -34.84 4.39
CA ALA A 448 48.22 -36.15 3.75
C ALA A 448 48.21 -37.34 4.73
N GLY A 449 47.14 -38.14 4.67
CA GLY A 449 47.02 -39.48 5.30
C GLY A 449 45.72 -39.66 6.13
N THR A 450 44.63 -40.18 5.56
CA THR A 450 44.15 -41.58 5.62
C THR A 450 43.92 -42.22 7.00
N ARG A 451 42.66 -42.69 7.15
CA ARG A 451 42.16 -43.95 7.73
C ARG A 451 41.82 -44.08 9.23
N THR A 452 40.63 -44.68 9.42
CA THR A 452 40.12 -45.56 10.49
C THR A 452 39.95 -44.90 11.86
N THR A 453 38.79 -44.96 12.53
CA THR A 453 37.69 -45.95 12.59
C THR A 453 36.33 -45.30 12.69
#